data_AF-A0A4Q7JFE2-F1
#
_entry.id   AF-A0A4Q7JFE2-F1
#
_cell.length_a   1.000
_cell.length_b   1.000
_cell.length_c   1.000
_cell.angle_alpha   90.00
_cell.angle_beta   90.00
_cell.angle_gamma   90.00
#
_symmetry.space_group_name_H-M   'P 1'
#
loop_
_entity.id
_entity.type
_entity.pdbx_description
1 polymer ?
#
loop_
_entity_poly.entity_id
_entity_poly.type
_entity_poly.pdbx_seq_one_letter_code
_entity_poly.pdbx_strand_id
1 'polypeptide(L)'
;MGVIEGYLDELAGTLRGAPAAKADLLAEARDGLDDAAESYRARGFDPAEAERRAVADFGTVAQVRRDFQAELGVAAGVQVLRSLALALPLMHVIWELTRITSFGEWSRVGAVLPEWFGQLSRLSDGSGYVVAGLAVLALLATRLLSRYGRVTGLARWLAVLALTGAVGDLAVRMVLMTVAGSHDLGLLFLSPSTAVVGLMSFLVSLRLLMLAARSWRARVA
;
A
#
# COMPACT_ATOMS: atom_id res chain seq x y z
N MET A 1 -6.55 36.02 -8.75
CA MET A 1 -6.62 34.56 -8.88
C MET A 1 -7.60 34.29 -10.00
N GLY A 2 -7.19 33.56 -11.04
CA GLY A 2 -8.08 33.16 -12.12
C GLY A 2 -9.10 32.14 -11.64
N VAL A 3 -10.09 31.85 -12.47
CA VAL A 3 -11.18 30.92 -12.11
C VAL A 3 -10.63 29.49 -12.00
N ILE A 4 -9.67 29.15 -12.86
CA ILE A 4 -8.98 27.86 -12.86
C ILE A 4 -8.17 27.65 -11.58
N GLU A 5 -7.37 28.63 -11.14
CA GLU A 5 -6.57 28.47 -9.90
C GLU A 5 -7.47 28.31 -8.68
N GLY A 6 -8.56 29.08 -8.59
CA GLY A 6 -9.52 28.93 -7.49
C GLY A 6 -10.15 27.54 -7.44
N TYR A 7 -10.51 27.00 -8.61
CA TYR A 7 -11.05 25.64 -8.72
C TYR A 7 -10.02 24.57 -8.30
N LEU A 8 -8.77 24.69 -8.78
CA LEU A 8 -7.70 23.75 -8.46
C LEU A 8 -7.31 23.80 -6.97
N ASP A 9 -7.31 24.98 -6.35
CA ASP A 9 -7.05 25.15 -4.92
C ASP A 9 -8.16 24.49 -4.08
N GLU A 10 -9.43 24.69 -4.45
CA GLU A 10 -10.55 24.03 -3.79
C GLU A 10 -10.47 22.50 -3.95
N LEU A 11 -10.24 22.02 -5.17
CA LEU A 11 -10.06 20.60 -5.45
C LEU A 11 -8.90 20.02 -4.64
N ALA A 12 -7.75 20.69 -4.63
CA ALA A 12 -6.60 20.31 -3.83
C ALA A 12 -6.96 20.22 -2.34
N GLY A 13 -7.73 21.15 -1.78
CA GLY A 13 -8.17 21.11 -0.39
C GLY A 13 -8.99 19.85 -0.03
N THR A 14 -9.68 19.27 -1.00
CA THR A 14 -10.56 18.10 -0.77
C THR A 14 -9.90 16.73 -0.98
N LEU A 15 -8.82 16.66 -1.75
CA LEU A 15 -8.15 15.39 -2.10
C LEU A 15 -7.26 14.87 -0.95
N ARG A 16 -7.32 13.54 -0.72
CA ARG A 16 -6.50 12.84 0.28
C ARG A 16 -5.62 11.79 -0.38
N GLY A 17 -4.31 11.86 -0.20
CA GLY A 17 -3.39 10.90 -0.81
C GLY A 17 -1.93 11.25 -0.65
N ALA A 18 -1.07 10.50 -1.34
CA ALA A 18 0.35 10.80 -1.41
C ALA A 18 0.57 12.16 -2.12
N PRO A 19 1.44 13.05 -1.60
CA PRO A 19 1.64 14.37 -2.18
C PRO A 19 2.03 14.34 -3.67
N ALA A 20 2.90 13.41 -4.08
CA ALA A 20 3.33 13.27 -5.47
C ALA A 20 2.16 12.89 -6.39
N ALA A 21 1.40 11.84 -6.07
CA ALA A 21 0.26 11.42 -6.89
C ALA A 21 -0.85 12.48 -6.96
N LYS A 22 -1.04 13.25 -5.89
CA LYS A 22 -1.97 14.39 -5.90
C LYS A 22 -1.46 15.52 -6.80
N ALA A 23 -0.17 15.84 -6.76
CA ALA A 23 0.43 16.86 -7.60
C ALA A 23 0.33 16.49 -9.09
N ASP A 24 0.58 15.22 -9.44
CA ASP A 24 0.44 14.71 -10.81
C ASP A 24 -0.99 14.88 -11.33
N LEU A 25 -2.02 14.50 -10.55
CA LEU A 25 -3.43 14.67 -10.94
C LEU A 25 -3.86 16.14 -11.05
N LEU A 26 -3.35 17.01 -10.18
CA LEU A 26 -3.64 18.44 -10.25
C LEU A 26 -2.95 19.09 -11.46
N ALA A 27 -1.77 18.61 -11.84
CA ALA A 27 -1.09 19.04 -13.06
C ALA A 27 -1.90 18.63 -14.30
N GLU A 28 -2.37 17.38 -14.38
CA GLU A 28 -3.20 16.91 -15.49
C GLU A 28 -4.55 17.65 -15.56
N ALA A 29 -5.19 17.93 -14.42
CA ALA A 29 -6.39 18.75 -14.37
C ALA A 29 -6.14 20.17 -14.87
N ARG A 30 -5.00 20.77 -14.51
CA ARG A 30 -4.60 22.10 -14.96
C ARG A 30 -4.42 22.11 -16.47
N ASP A 31 -3.64 21.19 -17.01
CA ASP A 31 -3.36 21.10 -18.44
C ASP A 31 -4.68 20.94 -19.22
N GLY A 32 -5.59 20.06 -18.77
CA GLY A 32 -6.91 19.88 -19.39
C GLY A 32 -7.81 21.12 -19.30
N LEU A 33 -7.78 21.87 -18.19
CA LEU A 33 -8.52 23.13 -18.05
C LEU A 33 -7.95 24.24 -18.93
N ASP A 34 -6.62 24.33 -19.03
CA ASP A 34 -5.93 25.31 -19.86
C ASP A 34 -6.19 25.04 -21.36
N ASP A 35 -6.14 23.78 -21.79
CA ASP A 35 -6.51 23.35 -23.15
C ASP A 35 -7.98 23.66 -23.47
N ALA A 36 -8.89 23.40 -22.54
CA ALA A 36 -10.31 23.71 -22.70
C ALA A 36 -10.56 25.23 -22.79
N ALA A 37 -9.90 26.01 -21.93
CA ALA A 37 -9.99 27.47 -21.96
C ALA A 37 -9.42 28.03 -23.27
N GLU A 38 -8.30 27.50 -23.77
CA GLU A 38 -7.74 27.89 -25.07
C GLU A 38 -8.73 27.58 -26.22
N SER A 39 -9.40 26.42 -26.18
CA SER A 39 -10.45 26.08 -27.15
C SER A 39 -11.61 27.10 -27.13
N TYR A 40 -12.02 27.57 -25.96
CA TYR A 40 -13.04 28.61 -25.83
C TYR A 40 -12.55 29.97 -26.33
N ARG A 41 -11.30 30.35 -26.03
CA ARG A 41 -10.70 31.59 -26.58
C ARG A 41 -10.65 31.55 -28.11
N ALA A 42 -10.28 30.41 -28.70
CA ALA A 42 -10.28 30.22 -30.16
C ALA A 42 -11.67 30.36 -30.79
N ARG A 43 -12.74 30.15 -30.02
CA ARG A 43 -14.15 30.36 -30.42
C ARG A 43 -14.63 31.80 -30.22
N GLY A 44 -13.76 32.71 -29.78
CA GLY A 44 -14.06 34.14 -29.63
C GLY A 44 -14.59 34.55 -28.26
N PHE A 45 -14.57 33.68 -27.26
CA PHE A 45 -14.91 34.06 -25.88
C PHE A 45 -13.78 34.89 -25.25
N ASP A 46 -14.15 35.84 -24.39
CA ASP A 46 -13.16 36.58 -23.59
C ASP A 46 -12.41 35.62 -22.64
N PRO A 47 -11.18 35.96 -22.20
CA PRO A 47 -10.38 35.07 -21.36
C PRO A 47 -11.07 34.60 -20.08
N ALA A 48 -11.81 35.48 -19.40
CA ALA A 48 -12.47 35.15 -18.14
C ALA A 48 -13.70 34.27 -18.34
N GLU A 49 -14.46 34.49 -19.41
CA GLU A 49 -15.59 33.64 -19.82
C GLU A 49 -15.11 32.27 -20.32
N ALA A 50 -13.98 32.23 -21.03
CA ALA A 50 -13.37 30.98 -21.47
C ALA A 50 -12.98 30.09 -20.28
N GLU A 51 -12.35 30.66 -19.24
CA GLU A 51 -12.03 29.92 -18.00
C GLU A 51 -13.30 29.44 -17.27
N ARG A 52 -14.32 30.30 -17.13
CA ARG A 52 -15.59 29.91 -16.49
C ARG A 52 -16.25 28.74 -17.20
N ARG A 53 -16.25 28.75 -18.53
CA ARG A 53 -16.80 27.66 -19.35
C ARG A 53 -15.97 26.40 -19.26
N ALA A 54 -14.64 26.51 -19.29
CA ALA A 54 -13.75 25.37 -19.08
C ALA A 54 -14.02 24.68 -17.74
N VAL A 55 -14.14 25.45 -16.65
CA VAL A 55 -14.47 24.90 -15.32
C VAL A 55 -15.88 24.33 -15.27
N ALA A 56 -16.87 24.98 -15.90
CA ALA A 56 -18.23 24.48 -15.96
C ALA A 56 -18.33 23.12 -16.70
N ASP A 57 -17.59 22.96 -17.78
CA ASP A 57 -17.52 21.72 -18.57
C ASP A 57 -16.72 20.61 -17.87
N PHE A 58 -15.65 20.99 -17.15
CA PHE A 58 -14.83 20.06 -16.37
C PHE A 58 -15.62 19.43 -15.22
N GLY A 59 -16.59 20.16 -14.69
CA GLY A 59 -17.56 19.67 -13.72
C GLY A 59 -17.28 20.12 -12.29
N THR A 60 -18.20 19.77 -11.38
CA THR A 60 -18.11 20.21 -9.98
C THR A 60 -16.93 19.57 -9.25
N VAL A 61 -16.36 20.28 -8.27
CA VAL A 61 -15.28 19.76 -7.41
C VAL A 61 -15.68 18.41 -6.79
N ALA A 62 -16.95 18.22 -6.42
CA ALA A 62 -17.44 16.98 -5.85
C ALA A 62 -17.38 15.78 -6.83
N GLN A 63 -17.66 16.00 -8.11
CA GLN A 63 -17.59 14.98 -9.16
C GLN A 63 -16.13 14.60 -9.43
N VAL A 64 -15.28 15.58 -9.75
CA VAL A 64 -13.87 15.36 -10.05
C VAL A 64 -13.13 14.74 -8.87
N ARG A 65 -13.40 15.22 -7.65
CA ARG A 65 -12.85 14.64 -6.42
C ARG A 65 -13.15 13.14 -6.33
N ARG A 66 -14.36 12.69 -6.65
CA ARG A 66 -14.72 11.28 -6.56
C ARG A 66 -13.86 10.42 -7.48
N ASP A 67 -13.63 10.89 -8.70
CA ASP A 67 -12.87 10.17 -9.71
C ASP A 67 -11.37 10.18 -9.37
N PHE A 68 -10.83 11.34 -8.99
CA PHE A 68 -9.43 11.48 -8.56
C PHE A 68 -9.15 10.69 -7.28
N GLN A 69 -10.08 10.65 -6.32
CA GLN A 69 -9.93 9.88 -5.09
C GLN A 69 -9.94 8.36 -5.37
N ALA A 70 -10.69 7.90 -6.38
CA ALA A 70 -10.65 6.51 -6.81
C ALA A 70 -9.27 6.15 -7.37
N GLU A 71 -8.69 7.01 -8.19
CA GLU A 71 -7.34 6.85 -8.75
C GLU A 71 -6.24 6.87 -7.69
N LEU A 72 -6.26 7.88 -6.79
CA LEU A 72 -5.38 7.93 -5.62
C LEU A 72 -5.50 6.67 -4.76
N GLY A 73 -6.71 6.14 -4.61
CA GLY A 73 -6.99 4.90 -3.89
C GLY A 73 -6.38 3.66 -4.55
N VAL A 74 -6.29 3.62 -5.88
CA VAL A 74 -5.59 2.54 -6.63
C VAL A 74 -4.09 2.69 -6.46
N ALA A 75 -3.54 3.89 -6.68
CA ALA A 75 -2.11 4.17 -6.56
C ALA A 75 -1.59 3.80 -5.16
N ALA A 76 -2.32 4.18 -4.10
CA ALA A 76 -2.01 3.81 -2.73
C ALA A 76 -2.04 2.28 -2.52
N GLY A 77 -3.05 1.59 -3.04
CA GLY A 77 -3.14 0.12 -2.96
C GLY A 77 -1.97 -0.59 -3.64
N VAL A 78 -1.61 -0.14 -4.85
CA VAL A 78 -0.46 -0.66 -5.62
C VAL A 78 0.84 -0.49 -4.85
N GLN A 79 1.08 0.67 -4.23
CA GLN A 79 2.32 0.91 -3.49
C GLN A 79 2.45 0.01 -2.25
N VAL A 80 1.34 -0.25 -1.55
CA VAL A 80 1.32 -1.20 -0.42
C VAL A 80 1.56 -2.62 -0.91
N LEU A 81 0.91 -3.06 -1.99
CA LEU A 81 1.10 -4.39 -2.54
C LEU A 81 2.53 -4.62 -3.05
N ARG A 82 3.16 -3.62 -3.68
CA ARG A 82 4.59 -3.68 -4.02
C ARG A 82 5.46 -3.84 -2.77
N SER A 83 5.13 -3.12 -1.70
CA SER A 83 5.86 -3.24 -0.43
C SER A 83 5.70 -4.63 0.17
N LEU A 84 4.49 -5.21 0.15
CA LEU A 84 4.24 -6.59 0.61
C LEU A 84 4.98 -7.63 -0.24
N ALA A 85 4.91 -7.49 -1.57
CA ALA A 85 5.53 -8.40 -2.52
C ALA A 85 7.06 -8.44 -2.41
N LEU A 86 7.70 -7.34 -2.00
CA LEU A 86 9.16 -7.25 -1.86
C LEU A 86 9.62 -7.49 -0.41
N ALA A 87 8.98 -6.84 0.57
CA ALA A 87 9.47 -6.85 1.94
C ALA A 87 9.29 -8.21 2.61
N LEU A 88 8.18 -8.93 2.36
CA LEU A 88 7.94 -10.21 3.02
C LEU A 88 8.96 -11.29 2.58
N PRO A 89 9.20 -11.53 1.27
CA PRO A 89 10.21 -12.50 0.85
C PRO A 89 11.62 -12.08 1.26
N LEU A 90 11.94 -10.79 1.18
CA LEU A 90 13.24 -10.28 1.59
C LEU A 90 13.49 -10.50 3.09
N MET A 91 12.49 -10.26 3.94
CA MET A 91 12.58 -10.55 5.37
C MET A 91 12.77 -12.04 5.63
N HIS A 92 12.09 -12.90 4.87
CA HIS A 92 12.27 -14.35 5.00
C HIS A 92 13.70 -14.78 4.64
N VAL A 93 14.26 -14.27 3.53
CA VAL A 93 15.65 -14.55 3.14
C VAL A 93 16.63 -14.07 4.22
N ILE A 94 16.44 -12.88 4.77
CA ILE A 94 17.28 -12.35 5.84
C ILE A 94 17.19 -13.21 7.10
N TRP A 95 15.99 -13.68 7.45
CA TRP A 95 15.79 -14.58 8.57
C TRP A 95 16.52 -15.91 8.37
N GLU A 96 16.37 -16.55 7.20
CA GLU A 96 17.05 -17.83 6.92
C GLU A 96 18.58 -17.69 6.90
N LEU A 97 19.11 -16.63 6.31
CA LEU A 97 20.55 -16.33 6.37
C LEU A 97 21.03 -16.15 7.81
N THR A 98 20.25 -15.45 8.63
CA THR A 98 20.57 -15.23 10.05
C THR A 98 20.51 -16.54 10.84
N ARG A 99 19.50 -17.37 10.60
CA ARG A 99 19.36 -18.69 11.21
C ARG A 99 20.58 -19.57 10.90
N ILE A 100 20.89 -19.72 9.61
CA ILE A 100 22.00 -20.57 9.13
C ILE A 100 23.34 -20.11 9.71
N THR A 101 23.57 -18.80 9.79
CA THR A 101 24.84 -18.23 10.27
C THR A 101 24.97 -18.15 11.79
N SER A 102 23.86 -18.06 12.53
CA SER A 102 23.90 -17.78 13.97
C SER A 102 23.83 -19.05 14.82
N PHE A 103 22.78 -19.86 14.67
CA PHE A 103 22.55 -21.05 15.50
C PHE A 103 22.33 -22.33 14.68
N GLY A 104 22.27 -22.21 13.35
CA GLY A 104 22.20 -23.32 12.42
C GLY A 104 20.85 -24.03 12.45
N GLU A 105 20.89 -25.34 12.72
CA GLU A 105 19.70 -26.19 12.66
C GLU A 105 18.95 -26.17 13.99
N TRP A 106 17.61 -26.08 13.94
CA TRP A 106 16.76 -26.03 15.13
C TRP A 106 16.96 -27.23 16.08
N SER A 107 17.36 -28.39 15.54
CA SER A 107 17.71 -29.59 16.31
C SER A 107 18.86 -29.36 17.30
N ARG A 108 19.74 -28.38 17.05
CA ARG A 108 20.89 -28.05 17.91
C ARG A 108 20.54 -27.14 19.08
N VAL A 109 19.37 -26.49 19.04
CA VAL A 109 18.93 -25.51 20.04
C VAL A 109 18.41 -26.22 21.31
N GLY A 110 18.15 -27.53 21.27
CA GLY A 110 17.77 -28.34 22.43
C GLY A 110 16.41 -27.99 23.05
N ALA A 111 15.64 -27.11 22.41
CA ALA A 111 14.37 -26.61 22.92
C ALA A 111 13.25 -27.62 22.66
N VAL A 112 12.56 -28.03 23.73
CA VAL A 112 11.37 -28.89 23.63
C VAL A 112 10.15 -27.99 23.42
N LEU A 113 9.87 -27.70 22.15
CA LEU A 113 8.65 -26.98 21.75
C LEU A 113 7.51 -27.98 21.50
N PRO A 114 6.24 -27.57 21.69
CA PRO A 114 5.10 -28.42 21.36
C PRO A 114 5.12 -28.89 19.89
N GLU A 115 4.68 -30.12 19.61
CA GLU A 115 4.73 -30.70 18.24
C GLU A 115 4.01 -29.85 17.18
N TRP A 116 2.93 -29.15 17.57
CA TRP A 116 2.19 -28.24 16.69
C TRP A 116 3.00 -26.99 16.32
N PHE A 117 3.98 -26.57 17.14
CA PHE A 117 4.80 -25.38 16.88
C PHE A 117 5.61 -25.54 15.59
N GLY A 118 6.14 -26.75 15.33
CA GLY A 118 6.87 -27.04 14.09
C GLY A 118 5.98 -27.03 12.84
N GLN A 119 4.67 -27.29 12.98
CA GLN A 119 3.71 -27.14 11.89
C GLN A 119 3.37 -25.67 11.67
N LEU A 120 3.15 -24.92 12.75
CA LEU A 120 2.87 -23.48 12.70
C LEU A 120 4.04 -22.69 12.11
N SER A 121 5.29 -23.03 12.46
CA SER A 121 6.47 -22.39 11.89
C SER A 121 6.54 -22.61 10.38
N ARG A 122 6.31 -23.84 9.90
CA ARG A 122 6.29 -24.14 8.46
C ARG A 122 5.18 -23.41 7.72
N LEU A 123 3.99 -23.30 8.33
CA LEU A 123 2.88 -22.52 7.78
C LEU A 123 3.20 -21.03 7.75
N SER A 124 3.86 -20.51 8.78
CA SER A 124 4.34 -19.13 8.84
C SER A 124 5.35 -18.83 7.73
N ASP A 125 6.33 -19.71 7.54
CA ASP A 125 7.34 -19.60 6.48
C ASP A 125 6.67 -19.55 5.09
N GLY A 126 5.67 -20.41 4.86
CA GLY A 126 4.89 -20.40 3.62
C GLY A 126 3.97 -19.19 3.46
N SER A 127 3.44 -18.64 4.55
CA SER A 127 2.45 -17.56 4.51
C SER A 127 3.00 -16.28 3.89
N GLY A 128 4.27 -15.94 4.15
CA GLY A 128 4.92 -14.78 3.55
C GLY A 128 4.99 -14.87 2.03
N TYR A 129 5.30 -16.06 1.49
CA TYR A 129 5.31 -16.32 0.05
C TYR A 129 3.91 -16.28 -0.56
N VAL A 130 2.90 -16.82 0.13
CA VAL A 130 1.50 -16.77 -0.33
C VAL A 130 1.02 -15.32 -0.41
N VAL A 131 1.25 -14.51 0.64
CA VAL A 131 0.87 -13.10 0.65
C VAL A 131 1.61 -12.32 -0.43
N ALA A 132 2.91 -12.57 -0.62
CA ALA A 132 3.69 -11.96 -1.69
C ALA A 132 3.17 -12.36 -3.08
N GLY A 133 2.86 -13.64 -3.29
CA GLY A 133 2.29 -14.16 -4.54
C GLY A 133 0.92 -13.53 -4.86
N LEU A 134 0.03 -13.45 -3.87
CA LEU A 134 -1.25 -12.76 -4.01
C LEU A 134 -1.06 -11.27 -4.32
N ALA A 135 -0.07 -10.61 -3.72
CA ALA A 135 0.24 -9.22 -4.01
C ALA A 135 0.74 -9.04 -5.45
N VAL A 136 1.60 -9.93 -5.97
CA VAL A 136 2.03 -9.93 -7.37
C VAL A 136 0.86 -10.15 -8.31
N LEU A 137 -0.01 -11.13 -8.04
CA LEU A 137 -1.21 -11.39 -8.84
C LEU A 137 -2.15 -10.17 -8.88
N ALA A 138 -2.34 -9.51 -7.75
CA ALA A 138 -3.14 -8.29 -7.67
C ALA A 138 -2.53 -7.12 -8.46
N LEU A 139 -1.20 -6.97 -8.46
CA LEU A 139 -0.50 -5.99 -9.28
C LEU A 139 -0.65 -6.28 -10.78
N LEU A 140 -0.53 -7.55 -11.18
CA LEU A 140 -0.74 -7.97 -12.57
C LEU A 140 -2.19 -7.74 -13.01
N ALA A 141 -3.16 -8.12 -12.18
CA ALA A 141 -4.57 -7.87 -12.44
C ALA A 141 -4.85 -6.36 -12.58
N THR A 142 -4.27 -5.52 -11.73
CA THR A 142 -4.38 -4.06 -11.83
C THR A 142 -3.86 -3.54 -13.16
N ARG A 143 -2.67 -4.00 -13.59
CA ARG A 143 -2.05 -3.61 -14.86
C ARG A 143 -2.87 -4.06 -16.08
N LEU A 144 -3.49 -5.24 -16.00
CA LEU A 144 -4.35 -5.75 -17.07
C LEU A 144 -5.68 -4.99 -17.12
N LEU A 145 -6.32 -4.75 -15.98
CA LEU A 145 -7.63 -4.09 -15.90
C LEU A 145 -7.56 -2.59 -16.21
N SER A 146 -6.45 -1.92 -15.90
CA SER A 146 -6.23 -0.53 -16.31
C SER A 146 -6.20 -0.39 -17.84
N ARG A 147 -5.68 -1.40 -18.56
CA ARG A 147 -5.70 -1.45 -20.02
C ARG A 147 -7.12 -1.54 -20.61
N TYR A 148 -8.08 -2.07 -19.85
CA TYR A 148 -9.47 -2.25 -20.29
C TYR A 148 -10.43 -1.20 -19.72
N GLY A 149 -9.95 -0.16 -19.03
CA GLY A 149 -10.78 0.91 -18.45
C GLY A 149 -11.69 0.47 -17.29
N ARG A 150 -11.49 -0.73 -16.73
CA ARG A 150 -12.33 -1.30 -15.65
C ARG A 150 -11.69 -1.09 -14.29
N VAL A 151 -11.59 0.17 -13.87
CA VAL A 151 -10.91 0.58 -12.63
C VAL A 151 -11.87 0.68 -11.43
N THR A 152 -13.18 0.72 -11.70
CA THR A 152 -14.24 0.88 -10.69
C THR A 152 -14.29 -0.33 -9.75
N GLY A 153 -14.06 -0.08 -8.46
CA GLY A 153 -14.07 -1.11 -7.41
C GLY A 153 -12.76 -1.89 -7.24
N LEU A 154 -11.82 -1.78 -8.18
CA LEU A 154 -10.51 -2.44 -8.11
C LEU A 154 -9.73 -1.99 -6.88
N ALA A 155 -9.79 -0.68 -6.65
CA ALA A 155 -9.35 -0.05 -5.43
C ALA A 155 -9.79 -0.93 -4.23
N ARG A 156 -11.09 -1.07 -3.95
CA ARG A 156 -11.63 -1.73 -2.75
C ARG A 156 -10.93 -3.06 -2.45
N TRP A 157 -10.83 -3.91 -3.46
CA TRP A 157 -10.17 -5.21 -3.38
C TRP A 157 -8.68 -5.13 -3.03
N LEU A 158 -7.92 -4.22 -3.66
CA LEU A 158 -6.49 -4.04 -3.34
C LEU A 158 -6.27 -3.63 -1.87
N ALA A 159 -7.14 -2.79 -1.31
CA ALA A 159 -6.99 -2.38 0.10
C ALA A 159 -7.40 -3.48 1.08
N VAL A 160 -8.47 -4.24 0.78
CA VAL A 160 -8.85 -5.40 1.59
C VAL A 160 -7.68 -6.39 1.59
N LEU A 161 -7.18 -6.78 0.42
CA LEU A 161 -6.07 -7.73 0.29
C LEU A 161 -4.81 -7.26 1.03
N ALA A 162 -4.45 -5.98 0.87
CA ALA A 162 -3.31 -5.40 1.56
C ALA A 162 -3.47 -5.40 3.09
N LEU A 163 -4.66 -5.04 3.58
CA LEU A 163 -4.96 -5.01 5.02
C LEU A 163 -4.97 -6.43 5.61
N THR A 164 -5.65 -7.38 4.96
CA THR A 164 -5.72 -8.77 5.42
C THR A 164 -4.35 -9.44 5.40
N GLY A 165 -3.54 -9.17 4.36
CA GLY A 165 -2.17 -9.69 4.27
C GLY A 165 -1.27 -9.13 5.37
N ALA A 166 -1.32 -7.81 5.61
CA ALA A 166 -0.51 -7.18 6.66
C ALA A 166 -0.93 -7.58 8.08
N VAL A 167 -2.24 -7.69 8.34
CA VAL A 167 -2.77 -8.16 9.64
C VAL A 167 -2.40 -9.63 9.87
N GLY A 168 -2.56 -10.47 8.85
CA GLY A 168 -2.22 -11.88 8.91
C GLY A 168 -0.74 -12.11 9.25
N ASP A 169 0.18 -11.43 8.54
CA ASP A 169 1.61 -11.49 8.80
C ASP A 169 1.97 -11.07 10.24
N LEU A 170 1.43 -9.94 10.70
CA LEU A 170 1.69 -9.45 12.05
C LEU A 170 1.15 -10.42 13.12
N ALA A 171 -0.07 -10.95 12.93
CA ALA A 171 -0.69 -11.87 13.87
C ALA A 171 0.11 -13.16 14.02
N VAL A 172 0.54 -13.76 12.90
CA VAL A 172 1.38 -14.97 12.92
C VAL A 172 2.69 -14.70 13.65
N ARG A 173 3.38 -13.58 13.37
CA ARG A 173 4.61 -13.20 14.07
C ARG A 173 4.41 -13.01 15.57
N MET A 174 3.32 -12.37 15.98
CA MET A 174 2.99 -12.20 17.40
C MET A 174 2.76 -13.53 18.10
N VAL A 175 2.00 -14.44 17.49
CA VAL A 175 1.76 -15.78 18.06
C VAL A 175 3.08 -16.53 18.22
N LEU A 176 3.94 -16.55 17.19
CA LEU A 176 5.24 -17.22 17.27
C LEU A 176 6.13 -16.65 18.37
N MET A 177 6.19 -15.32 18.48
CA MET A 177 7.01 -14.63 19.48
C MET A 177 6.50 -14.83 20.90
N THR A 178 5.17 -14.80 21.12
CA THR A 178 4.56 -15.06 22.43
C THR A 178 4.79 -16.51 22.87
N VAL A 179 4.60 -17.48 21.97
CA VAL A 179 4.79 -18.89 22.30
C VAL A 179 6.25 -19.17 22.62
N ALA A 180 7.18 -18.73 21.77
CA ALA A 180 8.61 -18.88 22.01
C ALA A 180 9.04 -18.26 23.36
N GLY A 181 8.63 -17.01 23.63
CA GLY A 181 8.94 -16.32 24.88
C GLY A 181 8.30 -16.91 26.14
N SER A 182 7.13 -17.55 26.00
CA SER A 182 6.44 -18.19 27.13
C SER A 182 7.11 -19.49 27.59
N HIS A 183 7.80 -20.18 26.68
CA HIS A 183 8.52 -21.41 26.98
C HIS A 183 9.94 -21.14 27.45
N ASP A 184 10.68 -20.31 26.71
CA ASP A 184 12.05 -19.95 27.06
C ASP A 184 12.41 -18.59 26.44
N LEU A 185 12.64 -17.59 27.29
CA LEU A 185 13.07 -16.26 26.85
C LEU A 185 14.41 -16.31 26.11
N GLY A 186 15.26 -17.29 26.38
CA GLY A 186 16.51 -17.55 25.64
C GLY A 186 16.28 -17.83 24.16
N LEU A 187 15.11 -18.34 23.77
CA LEU A 187 14.76 -18.58 22.36
C LEU A 187 14.53 -17.28 21.58
N LEU A 188 14.16 -16.20 22.26
CA LEU A 188 14.03 -14.88 21.66
C LEU A 188 15.40 -14.19 21.48
N PHE A 189 16.40 -14.62 22.22
CA PHE A 189 17.74 -14.03 22.27
C PHE A 189 18.84 -15.07 22.01
N LEU A 190 18.59 -16.02 21.09
CA LEU A 190 19.56 -17.05 20.70
C LEU A 190 20.89 -16.44 20.25
N SER A 191 20.83 -15.27 19.61
CA SER A 191 21.99 -14.45 19.26
C SER A 191 21.62 -12.96 19.19
N PRO A 192 22.60 -12.04 19.28
CA PRO A 192 22.35 -10.62 19.02
C PRO A 192 21.78 -10.35 17.62
N SER A 193 22.20 -11.13 16.61
CA SER A 193 21.70 -11.02 15.24
C SER A 193 20.24 -11.42 15.10
N THR A 194 19.77 -12.45 15.80
CA THR A 194 18.35 -12.85 15.80
C THR A 194 17.46 -11.81 16.45
N ALA A 195 17.89 -11.21 17.56
CA ALA A 195 17.16 -10.13 18.21
C ALA A 195 16.99 -8.91 17.29
N VAL A 196 18.06 -8.52 16.57
CA VAL A 196 18.02 -7.41 15.60
C VAL A 196 17.08 -7.72 14.44
N VAL A 197 17.16 -8.91 13.86
CA VAL A 197 16.30 -9.30 12.72
C VAL A 197 14.84 -9.47 13.16
N GLY A 198 14.58 -9.96 14.37
CA GLY A 198 13.24 -10.02 14.96
C GLY A 198 12.63 -8.63 15.15
N LEU A 199 13.40 -7.68 15.71
CA LEU A 199 12.98 -6.29 15.83
C LEU A 199 12.72 -5.64 14.47
N MET A 200 13.65 -5.81 13.53
CA MET A 200 13.50 -5.27 12.17
C MET A 200 12.25 -5.83 11.48
N SER A 201 12.03 -7.13 11.62
CA SER A 201 10.84 -7.83 11.12
C SER A 201 9.57 -7.23 11.70
N PHE A 202 9.50 -7.04 13.02
CA PHE A 202 8.35 -6.42 13.68
C PHE A 202 8.08 -4.99 13.19
N LEU A 203 9.13 -4.17 13.06
CA LEU A 203 9.02 -2.81 12.54
C LEU A 203 8.53 -2.77 11.08
N VAL A 204 8.98 -3.71 10.25
CA VAL A 204 8.52 -3.85 8.86
C VAL A 204 7.04 -4.24 8.81
N SER A 205 6.61 -5.23 9.58
CA SER A 205 5.19 -5.64 9.65
C SER A 205 4.30 -4.50 10.15
N LEU A 206 4.74 -3.78 11.19
CA LEU A 206 4.03 -2.61 11.70
C LEU A 206 3.94 -1.49 10.65
N ARG A 207 5.02 -1.22 9.92
CA ARG A 207 5.03 -0.25 8.82
C ARG A 207 4.07 -0.65 7.71
N LEU A 208 4.07 -1.92 7.30
CA LEU A 208 3.16 -2.43 6.27
C LEU A 208 1.70 -2.30 6.70
N LEU A 209 1.38 -2.62 7.96
CA LEU A 209 0.05 -2.42 8.54
C LEU A 209 -0.36 -0.94 8.54
N MET A 210 0.55 -0.03 8.95
CA MET A 210 0.27 1.40 8.94
C MET A 210 0.02 1.92 7.52
N LEU A 211 0.78 1.45 6.53
CA LEU A 211 0.58 1.82 5.13
C LEU A 211 -0.76 1.28 4.59
N ALA A 212 -1.12 0.03 4.92
CA ALA A 212 -2.42 -0.55 4.57
C ALA A 212 -3.59 0.17 5.25
N ALA A 213 -3.45 0.55 6.53
CA ALA A 213 -4.48 1.29 7.25
C ALA A 213 -4.63 2.73 6.73
N ARG A 214 -3.54 3.37 6.27
CA ARG A 214 -3.58 4.68 5.61
C ARG A 214 -4.25 4.61 4.25
N SER A 215 -3.95 3.59 3.43
CA SER A 215 -4.58 3.41 2.12
C SER A 215 -6.08 3.09 2.24
N TRP A 216 -6.49 2.34 3.27
CA TRP A 216 -7.90 2.12 3.59
C TRP A 216 -8.63 3.42 3.96
N ARG A 217 -8.05 4.21 4.89
CA ARG A 217 -8.63 5.49 5.34
C ARG A 217 -8.75 6.51 4.21
N ALA A 218 -7.81 6.53 3.27
CA ALA A 218 -7.87 7.39 2.10
C ALA A 218 -9.05 7.07 1.16
N ARG A 219 -9.79 5.96 1.35
CA ARG A 219 -10.96 5.64 0.52
C ARG A 219 -12.31 5.74 1.19
N VAL A 220 -12.35 5.59 2.50
CA VAL A 220 -13.61 5.71 3.26
C VAL A 220 -13.97 7.19 3.48
N ALA A 221 -12.99 8.07 3.33
CA ALA A 221 -13.09 9.53 3.34
C ALA A 221 -13.70 10.11 2.06
#